data_AF-A0A8H4WHX4-F1
#
_entry.id   AF-A0A8H4WHX4-F1
#
_cell.length_a   1.000
_cell.length_b   1.000
_cell.length_c   1.000
_cell.angle_alpha   90.00
_cell.angle_beta   90.00
_cell.angle_gamma   90.00
#
_symmetry.space_group_name_H-M   'P 1'
#
loop_
_entity.id
_entity.type
_entity.pdbx_description
1 polymer ?
#
loop_
_entity_poly.entity_id
_entity_poly.type
_entity_poly.pdbx_seq_one_letter_code
_entity_poly.pdbx_strand_id
1 'polypeptide(L)'
;MSIPLTNYLAFIDPELKLPRIGHLNWEDDTIQPLAFASGAPLENLYQVIAAGKQGIKATGDLIKHNSVKVLPPISGPYASGGIH
;
A
#
# COMPACT_ATOMS: atom_id res chain seq x y z
N MET A 1 2.50 -21.07 7.86
CA MET A 1 3.50 -20.38 7.04
C MET A 1 2.96 -18.99 6.76
N SER A 2 3.72 -17.93 7.04
CA SER A 2 3.29 -16.57 6.69
C SER A 2 3.50 -16.32 5.19
N ILE A 3 2.51 -15.73 4.53
CA ILE A 3 2.60 -15.37 3.11
C ILE A 3 3.60 -14.21 2.99
N PRO A 4 4.56 -14.26 2.07
CA PRO A 4 5.52 -13.18 1.88
C PRO A 4 4.84 -11.91 1.36
N LEU A 5 4.99 -10.80 2.07
CA LEU A 5 4.43 -9.49 1.70
C LEU A 5 5.30 -8.86 0.61
N THR A 6 5.08 -9.19 -0.67
CA THR A 6 5.96 -8.76 -1.78
C THR A 6 5.27 -8.09 -2.97
N ASN A 7 3.99 -8.37 -3.21
CA ASN A 7 3.21 -7.74 -4.29
C ASN A 7 2.67 -6.38 -3.84
N TYR A 8 3.51 -5.35 -3.86
CA TYR A 8 3.12 -4.04 -3.33
C TYR A 8 2.27 -3.24 -4.31
N LEU A 9 1.24 -2.59 -3.80
CA LEU A 9 0.46 -1.59 -4.53
C LEU A 9 0.22 -0.37 -3.65
N ALA A 10 0.03 0.78 -4.29
CA ALA A 10 -0.44 2.00 -3.62
C ALA A 10 -1.94 2.15 -3.85
N PHE A 11 -2.71 2.52 -2.83
CA PHE A 11 -4.14 2.75 -2.93
C PHE A 11 -4.58 3.91 -2.04
N ILE A 12 -5.78 4.43 -2.29
CA ILE A 12 -6.44 5.36 -1.38
C ILE A 12 -7.28 4.57 -0.39
N ASP A 13 -6.97 4.73 0.89
CA ASP A 13 -7.74 4.16 1.99
C ASP A 13 -9.22 4.60 1.89
N PRO A 14 -10.18 3.67 1.88
CA PRO A 14 -11.58 4.00 1.66
C PRO A 14 -12.19 4.81 2.81
N GLU A 15 -11.67 4.70 4.03
CA GLU A 15 -12.18 5.40 5.21
C GLU A 15 -11.45 6.74 5.40
N LEU A 16 -10.12 6.71 5.41
CA LEU A 16 -9.26 7.86 5.72
C LEU A 16 -8.99 8.76 4.51
N LYS A 17 -9.24 8.29 3.29
CA LYS A 17 -8.95 8.99 2.03
C LYS A 17 -7.49 9.39 1.86
N LEU A 18 -6.57 8.67 2.51
CA LEU A 18 -5.13 8.89 2.44
C LEU A 18 -4.42 7.79 1.63
N PRO A 19 -3.28 8.09 0.99
CA PRO A 19 -2.44 7.08 0.37
C PRO A 19 -1.96 6.04 1.39
N ARG A 20 -2.03 4.78 0.98
CA ARG A 20 -1.54 3.61 1.72
C ARG A 20 -0.81 2.66 0.78
N ILE A 21 0.10 1.87 1.33
CA ILE A 21 0.67 0.70 0.67
C ILE A 21 0.05 -0.58 1.22
N GLY A 22 -0.27 -1.51 0.32
CA GLY A 22 -0.76 -2.84 0.65
C GLY A 22 -0.03 -3.94 -0.10
N HIS A 23 -0.20 -5.18 0.37
CA HIS A 23 0.14 -6.39 -0.36
C HIS A 23 -1.10 -6.90 -1.12
N LEU A 24 -1.01 -7.03 -2.45
CA LEU A 24 -2.03 -7.66 -3.27
C LEU A 24 -1.90 -9.19 -3.17
N ASN A 25 -2.91 -9.82 -2.60
CA ASN A 25 -3.12 -11.25 -2.71
C ASN A 25 -3.96 -11.52 -3.97
N TRP A 26 -3.32 -12.13 -4.98
CA TRP A 26 -3.96 -12.46 -6.26
C TRP A 26 -4.95 -13.63 -6.16
N GLU A 27 -4.80 -14.51 -5.17
CA GLU A 27 -5.67 -15.68 -5.02
C GLU A 27 -7.07 -15.25 -4.55
N ASP A 28 -7.12 -14.31 -3.61
CA ASP A 28 -8.35 -13.86 -2.98
C ASP A 28 -8.84 -12.49 -3.50
N ASP A 29 -8.11 -11.86 -4.42
CA ASP A 29 -8.32 -10.47 -4.89
C ASP A 29 -8.49 -9.47 -3.71
N THR A 30 -7.63 -9.63 -2.71
CA THR A 30 -7.62 -8.81 -1.49
C THR A 30 -6.31 -8.05 -1.32
N ILE A 31 -6.41 -6.95 -0.59
CA ILE A 31 -5.29 -6.10 -0.20
C ILE A 31 -5.12 -6.25 1.30
N GLN A 32 -3.93 -6.66 1.73
CA GLN A 32 -3.51 -6.53 3.13
C GLN A 32 -2.79 -5.19 3.30
N PRO A 33 -3.34 -4.24 4.07
CA PRO A 33 -2.63 -2.98 4.34
C PRO A 33 -1.32 -3.24 5.07
N LEU A 34 -0.31 -2.43 4.77
CA LEU A 34 1.04 -2.54 5.32
C LEU A 34 1.43 -1.30 6.12
N ALA A 35 2.20 -1.54 7.18
CA ALA A 35 2.79 -0.52 8.02
C ALA A 35 4.28 -0.80 8.22
N PHE A 36 5.02 0.22 8.64
CA PHE A 36 6.32 0.04 9.27
C PHE A 36 6.20 -0.90 10.48
N ALA A 37 7.30 -1.55 10.85
CA ALA A 37 7.36 -2.38 12.05
C ALA A 37 6.90 -1.62 13.32
N SER A 38 7.16 -0.30 13.37
CA SER A 38 6.68 0.61 14.42
C SER A 38 5.15 0.76 14.50
N GLY A 39 4.43 0.42 13.44
CA GLY A 39 2.97 0.58 13.31
C GLY A 39 2.54 1.79 12.48
N ALA A 40 3.45 2.68 12.11
CA ALA A 40 3.13 3.79 11.22
C ALA A 40 2.71 3.27 9.82
N PRO A 41 1.62 3.76 9.22
CA PRO A 41 1.21 3.32 7.88
C PRO A 41 2.26 3.66 6.81
N LEU A 42 2.40 2.80 5.81
CA LEU A 42 3.19 3.08 4.62
C LEU A 42 2.35 3.86 3.61
N GLU A 43 2.92 4.85 2.95
CA GLU A 43 2.21 5.80 2.08
C GLU A 43 2.69 5.77 0.63
N ASN A 44 3.91 5.29 0.38
CA ASN A 44 4.49 5.20 -0.96
C ASN A 44 5.54 4.06 -1.05
N LEU A 45 5.86 3.63 -2.28
CA LEU A 45 6.81 2.52 -2.49
C LEU A 45 8.25 2.85 -2.07
N TYR A 46 8.65 4.14 -2.01
CA TYR A 46 9.99 4.50 -1.51
C TYR A 46 10.17 4.09 -0.06
N GLN A 47 9.12 4.19 0.76
CA GLN A 47 9.16 3.75 2.14
C GLN A 47 9.31 2.22 2.26
N VAL A 48 8.70 1.45 1.36
CA VAL A 48 8.88 -0.02 1.30
C VAL A 48 10.34 -0.37 0.99
N ILE A 49 10.92 0.32 0.01
CA ILE A 49 12.32 0.11 -0.39
C ILE A 49 13.26 0.44 0.77
N ALA A 50 13.04 1.58 1.44
CA ALA A 50 13.87 2.03 2.55
C ALA A 50 13.75 1.14 3.80
N ALA A 51 12.53 0.68 4.13
CA ALA A 51 12.28 -0.19 5.28
C ALA A 51 12.82 -1.62 5.07
N GLY A 52 12.79 -2.10 3.83
CA GLY A 52 13.07 -3.49 3.50
C GLY A 52 12.05 -4.47 4.10
N LYS A 53 12.19 -5.76 3.76
CA LYS A 53 11.22 -6.80 4.15
C LYS A 53 11.03 -6.95 5.67
N GLN A 54 12.08 -6.69 6.46
CA GLN A 54 12.02 -6.80 7.92
C GLN A 54 11.43 -5.55 8.59
N GLY A 55 11.42 -4.41 7.88
CA GLY A 55 10.90 -3.15 8.40
C GLY A 55 9.41 -2.94 8.17
N ILE A 56 8.70 -3.94 7.60
CA ILE A 56 7.28 -3.86 7.25
C ILE A 56 6.49 -4.99 7.90
N LYS A 57 5.22 -4.72 8.21
CA LYS A 57 4.27 -5.70 8.75
C LYS A 57 2.86 -5.49 8.18
N ALA A 58 2.05 -6.54 8.23
CA ALA A 58 0.61 -6.44 8.00
C ALA A 58 -0.05 -5.58 9.09
N THR A 59 -1.08 -4.83 8.71
CA THR A 59 -1.90 -4.04 9.62
C THR A 59 -3.33 -3.95 9.10
N GLY A 60 -4.29 -3.75 10.00
CA GLY A 60 -5.70 -3.60 9.66
C GLY A 60 -6.33 -4.83 9.02
N ASP A 61 -7.59 -4.66 8.62
CA ASP A 61 -8.38 -5.70 7.98
C ASP A 61 -8.05 -5.83 6.48
N LEU A 62 -8.36 -7.00 5.92
CA LEU A 62 -8.28 -7.23 4.48
C LEU A 62 -9.32 -6.37 3.74
N ILE A 63 -8.89 -5.73 2.66
CA ILE A 63 -9.73 -4.88 1.83
C ILE A 63 -9.92 -5.55 0.47
N LYS A 64 -11.13 -5.50 -0.09
CA LYS A 64 -11.35 -5.98 -1.47
C LYS A 64 -10.64 -5.07 -2.45
N HIS A 65 -9.84 -5.63 -3.35
CA HIS A 65 -9.05 -4.86 -4.31
C HIS A 65 -9.92 -3.97 -5.20
N ASN A 66 -11.07 -4.49 -5.66
CA ASN A 66 -12.02 -3.74 -6.47
C ASN A 66 -12.79 -2.62 -5.74
N SER A 67 -12.63 -2.49 -4.42
CA SER A 67 -13.31 -1.45 -3.62
C SER A 67 -12.47 -0.19 -3.40
N VAL A 68 -11.20 -0.19 -3.83
CA VAL A 68 -10.29 0.94 -3.63
C VAL A 68 -9.82 1.55 -4.95
N LYS A 69 -9.46 2.83 -4.88
CA LYS A 69 -8.72 3.48 -5.97
C LYS A 69 -7.26 3.07 -5.88
N VAL A 70 -6.80 2.25 -6.82
CA VAL A 70 -5.38 1.94 -6.99
C VAL A 70 -4.66 3.15 -7.57
N LEU A 71 -3.50 3.47 -7.01
CA LEU A 71 -2.62 4.54 -7.44
C LEU A 71 -1.50 3.98 -8.34
N PRO A 72 -0.89 4.81 -9.20
CA PRO A 72 0.30 4.42 -9.93
C PRO A 72 1.40 3.93 -8.98
N PRO A 73 2.16 2.88 -9.32
CA PRO A 73 3.17 2.29 -8.43
C PRO A 73 4.23 3.30 -7.98
N ILE A 74 4.67 4.17 -8.90
CA ILE A 74 5.62 5.24 -8.61
C ILE A 74 5.05 6.51 -9.22
N SER A 75 4.34 7.27 -8.40
CA SER A 75 4.02 8.66 -8.72
C SER A 75 5.25 9.50 -8.40
N GLY A 76 5.96 9.98 -9.42
CA GLY A 76 7.01 10.98 -9.23
C GLY A 76 6.44 12.27 -8.61
N PRO A 77 7.29 13.21 -8.13
CA PRO A 77 6.84 14.47 -7.52
C PRO A 77 5.99 15.36 -8.43
N TYR A 78 5.84 15.02 -9.72
CA TYR A 78 5.05 15.74 -10.71
C TYR A 78 3.61 15.24 -10.88
N ALA A 79 3.15 14.27 -10.08
CA ALA A 79 1.76 13.81 -10.11
C ALA A 79 0.77 14.71 -9.33
N SER A 80 1.21 15.88 -8.86
CA SER A 80 0.30 16.97 -8.52
C SER A 80 -0.20 17.58 -9.83
N GLY A 81 -1.45 17.29 -10.19
CA GLY A 81 -2.07 17.77 -11.41
C GLY A 81 -1.82 19.26 -11.64
N GLY A 82 -1.02 19.56 -12.67
CA GLY A 82 -1.18 20.80 -13.38
C GLY A 82 -2.44 20.66 -14.22
N ILE A 83 -3.50 21.39 -13.85
CA ILE A 83 -4.49 21.89 -14.82
C ILE A 83 -4.94 23.29 -14.39
N HIS A 84 -4.70 24.22 -15.32
CA HIS A 84 -5.46 25.42 -15.68
C HIS A 84 -5.77 26.47 -14.60
#